data_AF-C6XUK9-F1
#
_entry.id   AF-C6XUK9-F1
#
_cell.length_a   1.000
_cell.length_b   1.000
_cell.length_c   1.000
_cell.angle_alpha   90.00
_cell.angle_beta   90.00
_cell.angle_gamma   90.00
#
_symmetry.space_group_name_H-M   'P 1'
#
loop_
_entity.id
_entity.type
_entity.pdbx_description
1 polymer ?
#
loop_
_entity_poly.entity_id
_entity_poly.type
_entity_poly.pdbx_seq_one_letter_code
_entity_poly.pdbx_strand_id
1 'polypeptide(L)'
;MKKSFTKIAIVTIVVLFGNLSTSFAQAVTPTTSNVQFVCEGGILTLGSPGSANQWIVKYDANSPTPGSPTTVTPNASNQITGTDVKTGYYIITNKSTDAGTCESEAQIIPVYVLPTLTPTITAANSYCTEQAGTTTFTGSATPAAPSGAELVYQWYTYDGTTETIIAGQTDPASFHPTVTNSGSTPINAIYRLKVAYKVGTLLYCPQTASKTVSVLPRPTTPAITIGNPGTSTF
;
A
#
# COMPACT_ATOMS: atom_id res chain seq x y z
N MET A 1 47.84 -50.40 -8.92
CA MET A 1 46.98 -49.51 -9.72
C MET A 1 45.46 -49.72 -9.55
N LYS A 2 44.95 -50.85 -9.04
CA LYS A 2 43.48 -51.07 -8.91
C LYS A 2 42.79 -50.46 -7.69
N LYS A 3 43.50 -50.07 -6.62
CA LYS A 3 42.89 -49.57 -5.36
C LYS A 3 42.66 -48.05 -5.32
N SER A 4 43.29 -47.29 -6.22
CA SER A 4 43.20 -45.82 -6.27
C SER A 4 41.98 -45.33 -7.05
N PHE A 5 41.57 -46.08 -8.09
CA PHE A 5 40.43 -45.73 -8.93
C PHE A 5 39.08 -45.88 -8.22
N THR A 6 38.93 -46.86 -7.32
CA THR A 6 37.69 -47.08 -6.58
C THR A 6 37.40 -45.97 -5.54
N LYS A 7 38.45 -45.36 -4.97
CA LYS A 7 38.28 -44.28 -3.98
C LYS A 7 37.87 -42.95 -4.63
N ILE A 8 38.36 -42.67 -5.83
CA ILE A 8 38.01 -41.45 -6.58
C ILE A 8 36.56 -41.52 -7.05
N ALA A 9 36.09 -42.68 -7.55
CA ALA A 9 34.71 -42.85 -7.99
C ALA A 9 33.66 -42.66 -6.88
N ILE A 10 33.98 -43.02 -5.62
CA ILE A 10 33.06 -42.87 -4.48
C ILE A 10 32.99 -41.40 -4.02
N VAL A 11 34.10 -40.66 -4.05
CA VAL A 11 34.12 -39.24 -3.67
C VAL A 11 33.37 -38.38 -4.69
N THR A 12 33.43 -38.71 -5.98
CA THR A 12 32.69 -37.95 -7.00
C THR A 12 31.18 -38.19 -6.92
N ILE A 13 30.72 -39.39 -6.54
CA ILE A 13 29.28 -39.67 -6.36
C ILE A 13 28.72 -38.97 -5.12
N VAL A 14 29.47 -38.87 -4.02
CA VAL A 14 29.00 -38.17 -2.80
C VAL A 14 28.93 -36.65 -3.01
N VAL A 15 29.82 -36.05 -3.81
CA VAL A 15 29.74 -34.61 -4.13
C VAL A 15 28.64 -34.32 -5.18
N LEU A 16 28.32 -35.26 -6.06
CA LEU A 16 27.24 -35.09 -7.05
C LEU A 16 25.84 -35.27 -6.45
N PHE A 17 25.68 -36.13 -5.43
CA PHE A 17 24.41 -36.28 -4.68
C PHE A 17 24.30 -35.38 -3.43
N GLY A 18 25.40 -34.78 -2.98
CA GLY A 18 25.40 -33.77 -1.91
C GLY A 18 24.82 -32.42 -2.32
N ASN A 19 24.68 -32.18 -3.63
CA ASN A 19 23.86 -31.10 -4.18
C ASN A 19 22.40 -31.53 -4.33
N LEU A 20 21.86 -32.22 -3.32
CA LEU A 20 20.42 -32.18 -3.06
C LEU A 20 20.10 -30.69 -2.92
N SER A 21 19.56 -30.17 -4.01
CA SER A 21 19.08 -28.81 -4.11
C SER A 21 18.08 -28.66 -2.98
N THR A 22 18.51 -28.08 -1.87
CA THR A 22 17.59 -27.44 -0.95
C THR A 22 16.97 -26.34 -1.79
N SER A 23 15.90 -26.66 -2.49
CA SER A 23 14.99 -25.69 -3.05
C SER A 23 14.58 -24.85 -1.85
N PHE A 24 15.26 -23.73 -1.66
CA PHE A 24 14.88 -22.77 -0.65
C PHE A 24 13.43 -22.42 -0.98
N ALA A 25 12.53 -22.78 -0.07
CA ALA A 25 11.15 -22.39 -0.13
C ALA A 25 11.13 -20.86 -0.31
N GLN A 26 10.72 -20.40 -1.49
CA GLN A 26 10.80 -18.99 -1.85
C GLN A 26 9.54 -18.31 -1.33
N ALA A 27 9.71 -17.43 -0.34
CA ALA A 27 8.65 -16.54 0.12
C ALA A 27 7.99 -15.82 -1.06
N VAL A 28 6.67 -15.67 -1.00
CA VAL A 28 5.93 -14.94 -2.03
C VAL A 28 6.34 -13.47 -2.02
N THR A 29 6.61 -12.94 -3.20
CA THR A 29 6.98 -11.54 -3.43
C THR A 29 6.03 -10.91 -4.45
N PRO A 30 5.99 -9.57 -4.59
CA PRO A 30 5.19 -8.93 -5.63
C PRO A 30 5.55 -9.34 -7.06
N THR A 31 6.73 -9.91 -7.28
CA THR A 31 7.16 -10.41 -8.60
C THR A 31 6.91 -11.90 -8.79
N THR A 32 6.34 -12.59 -7.81
CA THR A 32 5.94 -14.00 -7.93
C THR A 32 4.88 -14.15 -9.02
N SER A 33 5.06 -15.15 -9.90
CA SER A 33 4.12 -15.39 -11.01
C SER A 33 2.70 -15.64 -10.50
N ASN A 34 1.72 -15.01 -11.15
CA ASN A 34 0.28 -15.12 -10.83
C ASN A 34 -0.09 -14.73 -9.40
N VAL A 35 0.75 -13.94 -8.72
CA VAL A 35 0.49 -13.48 -7.35
C VAL A 35 -0.80 -12.65 -7.27
N GLN A 36 -1.62 -12.97 -6.28
CA GLN A 36 -2.79 -12.21 -5.93
C GLN A 36 -2.42 -11.18 -4.87
N PHE A 37 -2.72 -9.91 -5.15
CA PHE A 37 -2.50 -8.82 -4.20
C PHE A 37 -3.74 -8.59 -3.34
N VAL A 38 -3.54 -8.57 -2.02
CA VAL A 38 -4.59 -8.25 -1.05
C VAL A 38 -4.07 -7.13 -0.15
N CYS A 39 -4.92 -6.17 0.21
CA CYS A 39 -4.53 -5.17 1.20
C CYS A 39 -4.51 -5.79 2.59
N GLU A 40 -3.63 -5.32 3.47
CA GLU A 40 -3.66 -5.71 4.88
C GLU A 40 -5.07 -5.49 5.48
N GLY A 41 -5.58 -6.51 6.18
CA GLY A 41 -6.96 -6.55 6.67
C GLY A 41 -8.02 -6.82 5.59
N GLY A 42 -7.62 -6.97 4.33
CA GLY A 42 -8.48 -7.34 3.20
C GLY A 42 -8.82 -8.82 3.18
N ILE A 43 -9.94 -9.16 2.53
CA ILE A 43 -10.46 -10.53 2.46
C ILE A 43 -9.98 -11.28 1.21
N LEU A 44 -9.81 -12.59 1.31
CA LEU A 44 -9.63 -13.47 0.14
C LEU A 44 -10.93 -14.25 -0.11
N THR A 45 -11.54 -14.05 -1.28
CA THR A 45 -12.79 -14.74 -1.65
C THR A 45 -12.48 -15.91 -2.57
N LEU A 46 -12.93 -17.12 -2.20
CA LEU A 46 -12.62 -18.35 -2.93
C LEU A 46 -13.70 -18.71 -3.97
N GLY A 47 -14.84 -18.03 -3.94
CA GLY A 47 -16.01 -18.39 -4.74
C GLY A 47 -16.76 -19.60 -4.15
N SER A 48 -17.65 -20.19 -4.95
CA SER A 48 -18.46 -21.34 -4.52
C SER A 48 -17.73 -22.66 -4.81
N PRO A 49 -17.62 -23.58 -3.84
CA PRO A 49 -17.10 -24.94 -4.09
C PRO A 49 -18.11 -25.83 -4.86
N GLY A 50 -19.34 -25.36 -5.07
CA GLY A 50 -20.48 -26.16 -5.53
C GLY A 50 -21.39 -26.58 -4.37
N SER A 51 -22.66 -26.90 -4.64
CA SER A 51 -23.71 -27.09 -3.64
C SER A 51 -23.54 -28.30 -2.71
N ALA A 52 -22.71 -29.28 -3.08
CA ALA A 52 -22.45 -30.49 -2.29
C ALA A 52 -21.00 -30.57 -1.77
N ASN A 53 -20.21 -29.50 -1.97
CA ASN A 53 -18.79 -29.49 -1.68
C ASN A 53 -18.43 -28.44 -0.63
N GLN A 54 -17.30 -28.66 0.02
CA GLN A 54 -16.69 -27.69 0.91
C GLN A 54 -15.25 -27.41 0.48
N TRP A 55 -14.80 -26.18 0.70
CA TRP A 55 -13.40 -25.82 0.52
C TRP A 55 -12.55 -26.45 1.61
N ILE A 56 -11.40 -26.97 1.21
CA ILE A 56 -10.31 -27.35 2.10
C ILE A 56 -9.15 -26.43 1.73
N VAL A 57 -8.77 -25.57 2.67
CA VAL A 57 -7.73 -24.57 2.45
C VAL A 57 -6.55 -24.86 3.36
N LYS A 58 -5.38 -24.95 2.75
CA LYS A 58 -4.10 -25.16 3.40
C LYS A 58 -3.22 -23.95 3.08
N TYR A 59 -2.38 -23.54 4.01
CA TYR A 59 -1.51 -22.38 3.90
C TYR A 59 -0.08 -22.74 4.28
N ASP A 60 0.88 -22.19 3.52
CA ASP A 60 2.29 -22.18 3.89
C ASP A 60 2.94 -20.86 3.45
N ALA A 61 3.78 -20.29 4.30
CA ALA A 61 4.39 -18.98 4.03
C ALA A 61 5.42 -19.02 2.88
N ASN A 62 6.03 -20.19 2.64
CA ASN A 62 7.26 -20.27 1.86
C ASN A 62 7.22 -21.31 0.73
N SER A 63 6.31 -22.29 0.79
CA SER A 63 6.31 -23.42 -0.14
C SER A 63 4.95 -23.66 -0.80
N PRO A 64 4.90 -23.81 -2.14
CA PRO A 64 3.69 -24.27 -2.84
C PRO A 64 3.39 -25.75 -2.61
N THR A 65 4.37 -26.53 -2.14
CA THR A 65 4.24 -27.97 -1.82
C THR A 65 4.78 -28.24 -0.40
N PRO A 66 4.09 -27.77 0.63
CA PRO A 66 4.58 -27.87 2.01
C PRO A 66 4.45 -29.30 2.55
N GLY A 67 5.46 -29.75 3.30
CA GLY A 67 5.39 -31.03 4.02
C GLY A 67 4.42 -31.01 5.21
N SER A 68 4.12 -29.82 5.75
CA SER A 68 3.20 -29.64 6.88
C SER A 68 2.49 -28.28 6.81
N PRO A 69 1.49 -28.12 5.92
CA PRO A 69 0.74 -26.87 5.83
C PRO A 69 -0.14 -26.62 7.05
N THR A 70 -0.48 -25.35 7.28
CA THR A 70 -1.50 -24.94 8.25
C THR A 70 -2.89 -24.97 7.61
N THR A 71 -3.89 -25.57 8.27
CA THR A 71 -5.28 -25.50 7.79
C THR A 71 -5.87 -24.12 8.06
N VAL A 72 -6.54 -23.56 7.05
CA VAL A 72 -7.30 -22.30 7.17
C VAL A 72 -8.77 -22.63 6.93
N THR A 73 -9.65 -22.11 7.78
CA THR A 73 -11.09 -22.36 7.69
C THR A 73 -11.78 -21.15 7.07
N PRO A 74 -12.34 -21.24 5.85
CA PRO A 74 -13.16 -20.17 5.30
C PRO A 74 -14.42 -19.96 6.14
N ASN A 75 -14.92 -18.72 6.17
CA ASN A 75 -16.20 -18.41 6.79
C ASN A 75 -17.39 -18.96 5.98
N ALA A 76 -18.61 -18.77 6.48
CA ALA A 76 -19.85 -19.22 5.81
C ALA A 76 -20.07 -18.61 4.41
N SER A 77 -19.40 -17.50 4.09
CA SER A 77 -19.42 -16.84 2.79
C SER A 77 -18.28 -17.30 1.87
N ASN A 78 -17.57 -18.37 2.21
CA ASN A 78 -16.39 -18.89 1.50
C ASN A 78 -15.25 -17.86 1.37
N GLN A 79 -15.01 -17.12 2.46
CA GLN A 79 -13.95 -16.12 2.53
C GLN A 79 -12.96 -16.44 3.64
N ILE A 80 -11.69 -16.15 3.39
CA ILE A 80 -10.68 -16.03 4.43
C ILE A 80 -10.70 -14.57 4.89
N THR A 81 -10.94 -14.35 6.18
CA THR A 81 -11.06 -13.02 6.78
C THR A 81 -9.70 -12.33 6.83
N GLY A 82 -9.69 -11.00 6.85
CA GLY A 82 -8.44 -10.25 6.69
C GLY A 82 -7.40 -10.40 7.80
N THR A 83 -7.77 -10.90 8.97
CA THR A 83 -6.81 -11.27 10.03
C THR A 83 -6.06 -12.57 9.70
N ASP A 84 -6.67 -13.44 8.89
CA ASP A 84 -6.16 -14.76 8.54
C ASP A 84 -5.53 -14.79 7.14
N VAL A 85 -5.74 -13.75 6.34
CA VAL A 85 -5.04 -13.57 5.05
C VAL A 85 -3.60 -13.12 5.29
N LYS A 86 -2.63 -13.87 4.77
CA LYS A 86 -1.19 -13.67 4.96
C LYS A 86 -0.44 -13.85 3.65
N THR A 87 0.73 -13.23 3.54
CA THR A 87 1.63 -13.46 2.40
C THR A 87 2.14 -14.89 2.42
N GLY A 88 1.92 -15.64 1.34
CA GLY A 88 2.29 -17.04 1.22
C GLY A 88 1.51 -17.77 0.13
N TYR A 89 1.58 -19.09 0.14
CA TYR A 89 0.87 -19.97 -0.78
C TYR A 89 -0.38 -20.54 -0.12
N TYR A 90 -1.51 -20.37 -0.80
CA TYR A 90 -2.77 -21.02 -0.46
C TYR A 90 -2.97 -22.22 -1.37
N ILE A 91 -3.07 -23.41 -0.77
CA ILE A 91 -3.31 -24.68 -1.44
C ILE A 91 -4.77 -25.03 -1.21
N ILE A 92 -5.57 -24.95 -2.27
CA ILE A 92 -7.01 -25.05 -2.21
C ILE A 92 -7.44 -26.32 -2.93
N THR A 93 -8.17 -27.17 -2.23
CA THR A 93 -8.90 -28.30 -2.78
C THR A 93 -10.37 -28.17 -2.39
N ASN A 94 -11.24 -28.91 -3.07
CA ASN A 94 -12.61 -29.11 -2.60
C ASN A 94 -12.90 -30.59 -2.41
N LYS A 95 -13.92 -30.89 -1.63
CA LYS A 95 -14.36 -32.26 -1.36
C LYS A 95 -15.86 -32.27 -1.11
N SER A 96 -16.55 -33.31 -1.58
CA SER A 96 -17.95 -33.55 -1.21
C SER A 96 -18.08 -33.84 0.29
N THR A 97 -19.20 -33.46 0.88
CA THR A 97 -19.52 -33.80 2.28
C THR A 97 -19.83 -35.29 2.48
N ASP A 98 -20.00 -36.06 1.41
CA ASP A 98 -20.29 -37.49 1.48
C ASP A 98 -19.09 -38.32 1.95
N ALA A 99 -19.38 -39.36 2.73
CA ALA A 99 -18.37 -40.29 3.23
C ALA A 99 -17.66 -41.03 2.09
N GLY A 100 -16.34 -41.22 2.21
CA GLY A 100 -15.55 -41.98 1.23
C GLY A 100 -15.10 -41.20 -0.02
N THR A 101 -15.37 -39.90 -0.08
CA THR A 101 -14.94 -39.05 -1.21
C THR A 101 -13.47 -38.61 -1.07
N CYS A 102 -12.82 -38.34 -2.21
CA CYS A 102 -11.45 -37.82 -2.29
C CYS A 102 -11.45 -36.30 -2.46
N GLU A 103 -10.36 -35.64 -2.05
CA GLU A 103 -10.12 -34.22 -2.39
C GLU A 103 -9.91 -34.07 -3.91
N SER A 104 -10.29 -32.91 -4.45
CA SER A 104 -9.97 -32.52 -5.82
C SER A 104 -8.46 -32.36 -6.04
N GLU A 105 -8.07 -32.15 -7.30
CA GLU A 105 -6.74 -31.62 -7.59
C GLU A 105 -6.53 -30.26 -6.88
N ALA A 106 -5.31 -30.02 -6.42
CA ALA A 106 -4.96 -28.83 -5.67
C ALA A 106 -4.68 -27.65 -6.59
N GLN A 107 -5.36 -26.53 -6.34
CA GLN A 107 -5.01 -25.25 -6.92
C GLN A 107 -4.10 -24.49 -5.95
N ILE A 108 -2.96 -24.02 -6.44
CA ILE A 108 -2.00 -23.25 -5.65
C ILE A 108 -2.11 -21.78 -6.04
N ILE A 109 -2.39 -20.92 -5.07
CA ILE A 109 -2.52 -19.47 -5.26
C ILE A 109 -1.47 -18.76 -4.40
N PRO A 110 -0.44 -18.14 -5.01
CA PRO A 110 0.44 -17.23 -4.29
C PRO A 110 -0.32 -15.94 -3.96
N VAL A 111 -0.27 -15.52 -2.71
CA VAL A 111 -0.90 -14.32 -2.19
C VAL A 111 0.17 -13.42 -1.58
N TYR A 112 0.13 -12.13 -1.92
CA TYR A 112 0.95 -11.10 -1.29
C TYR A 112 0.07 -10.06 -0.62
N VAL A 113 0.25 -9.90 0.69
CA VAL A 113 -0.44 -8.89 1.48
C VAL A 113 0.37 -7.59 1.47
N LEU A 114 -0.22 -6.56 0.87
CA LEU A 114 0.34 -5.21 0.84
C LEU A 114 0.12 -4.52 2.18
N PRO A 115 1.19 -4.05 2.87
CA PRO A 115 1.06 -3.35 4.13
C PRO A 115 0.22 -2.07 4.01
N THR A 116 -0.49 -1.69 5.07
CA THR A 116 -1.27 -0.46 5.09
C THR A 116 -0.37 0.77 4.93
N LEU A 117 -0.73 1.65 3.99
CA LEU A 117 -0.03 2.93 3.79
C LEU A 117 -0.57 3.99 4.76
N THR A 118 0.33 4.75 5.34
CA THR A 118 0.04 5.94 6.15
C THR A 118 0.59 7.16 5.42
N PRO A 119 -0.22 7.83 4.57
CA PRO A 119 0.19 9.10 3.97
C PRO A 119 0.27 10.21 5.02
N THR A 120 1.19 11.13 4.81
CA THR A 120 1.33 12.34 5.63
C THR A 120 1.50 13.55 4.73
N ILE A 121 0.98 14.69 5.19
CA ILE A 121 1.15 15.99 4.54
C ILE A 121 1.84 16.92 5.53
N THR A 122 3.02 17.41 5.15
CA THR A 122 3.77 18.42 5.89
C THR A 122 3.63 19.75 5.17
N ALA A 123 2.97 20.69 5.84
CA ALA A 123 2.72 22.05 5.40
C ALA A 123 2.49 22.94 6.64
N ALA A 124 2.71 24.25 6.52
CA ALA A 124 2.34 25.17 7.59
C ALA A 124 0.81 25.25 7.75
N ASN A 125 0.35 25.57 8.95
CA ASN A 125 -1.07 25.60 9.29
C ASN A 125 -1.76 26.88 8.81
N SER A 126 -1.02 27.99 8.73
CA SER A 126 -1.52 29.29 8.31
C SER A 126 -0.46 30.11 7.60
N TYR A 127 -0.91 31.00 6.72
CA TYR A 127 -0.04 31.93 6.00
C TYR A 127 -0.62 33.34 6.05
N CYS A 128 0.26 34.32 6.31
CA CYS A 128 -0.07 35.76 6.28
C CYS A 128 0.10 36.38 4.88
N THR A 129 0.39 35.58 3.87
CA THR A 129 0.55 36.02 2.48
C THR A 129 -0.76 35.79 1.74
N GLU A 130 -1.21 36.79 0.98
CA GLU A 130 -2.43 36.72 0.16
C GLU A 130 -2.46 35.48 -0.75
N GLN A 131 -1.29 34.90 -1.04
CA GLN A 131 -1.10 33.76 -1.91
C GLN A 131 -0.42 32.61 -1.15
N ALA A 132 -1.07 31.44 -1.11
CA ALA A 132 -0.47 30.23 -0.56
C ALA A 132 0.59 29.62 -1.51
N GLY A 133 0.60 30.01 -2.79
CA GLY A 133 1.47 29.43 -3.83
C GLY A 133 2.97 29.62 -3.64
N THR A 134 3.39 30.48 -2.72
CA THR A 134 4.81 30.60 -2.32
C THR A 134 5.25 29.52 -1.33
N THR A 135 4.31 28.70 -0.86
CA THR A 135 4.55 27.68 0.17
C THR A 135 4.61 26.32 -0.50
N THR A 136 5.52 25.47 -0.04
CA THR A 136 5.67 24.11 -0.55
C THR A 136 5.04 23.14 0.44
N PHE A 137 4.18 22.27 -0.07
CA PHE A 137 3.63 21.16 0.68
C PHE A 137 4.40 19.92 0.26
N THR A 138 4.77 19.14 1.27
CA THR A 138 5.43 17.86 1.07
C THR A 138 4.50 16.75 1.52
N GLY A 139 4.39 15.73 0.68
CA GLY A 139 3.70 14.49 0.91
C GLY A 139 4.72 13.38 1.14
N SER A 140 4.36 12.41 1.97
CA SER A 140 5.09 11.15 2.04
C SER A 140 4.14 10.03 2.43
N ALA A 141 4.59 8.78 2.33
CA ALA A 141 3.84 7.65 2.85
C ALA A 141 4.79 6.63 3.45
N THR A 142 4.33 5.97 4.51
CA THR A 142 5.02 4.84 5.15
C THR A 142 4.11 3.62 5.19
N PRO A 143 4.62 2.39 5.01
CA PRO A 143 6.00 2.05 4.70
C PRO A 143 6.39 2.39 3.25
N ALA A 144 7.67 2.22 2.92
CA ALA A 144 8.13 2.26 1.53
C ALA A 144 7.51 1.13 0.70
N ALA A 145 7.43 1.31 -0.62
CA ALA A 145 6.93 0.25 -1.50
C ALA A 145 7.80 -1.01 -1.40
N PRO A 146 7.19 -2.21 -1.34
CA PRO A 146 7.93 -3.45 -1.43
C PRO A 146 8.57 -3.58 -2.83
N SER A 147 9.63 -4.39 -2.94
CA SER A 147 10.29 -4.65 -4.22
C SER A 147 9.30 -5.20 -5.25
N GLY A 148 9.28 -4.60 -6.46
CA GLY A 148 8.31 -4.93 -7.50
C GLY A 148 7.02 -4.10 -7.46
N ALA A 149 6.89 -3.17 -6.52
CA ALA A 149 5.83 -2.17 -6.48
C ALA A 149 6.44 -0.76 -6.41
N GLU A 150 5.62 0.24 -6.75
CA GLU A 150 5.96 1.67 -6.63
C GLU A 150 4.87 2.39 -5.82
N LEU A 151 5.19 3.51 -5.19
CA LEU A 151 4.19 4.41 -4.62
C LEU A 151 3.81 5.45 -5.66
N VAL A 152 2.51 5.63 -5.88
CA VAL A 152 1.98 6.71 -6.71
C VAL A 152 1.20 7.70 -5.84
N TYR A 153 1.30 8.98 -6.19
CA TYR A 153 0.70 10.07 -5.45
C TYR A 153 -0.18 10.91 -6.37
N GLN A 154 -1.23 11.49 -5.81
CA GLN A 154 -2.06 12.48 -6.49
C GLN A 154 -2.62 13.46 -5.48
N TRP A 155 -2.48 14.76 -5.77
CA TRP A 155 -3.04 15.85 -4.97
C TRP A 155 -4.46 16.22 -5.41
N TYR A 156 -5.27 16.61 -4.42
CA TYR A 156 -6.66 17.01 -4.57
C TYR A 156 -6.97 18.23 -3.71
N THR A 157 -7.95 19.03 -4.11
CA THR A 157 -8.67 19.94 -3.21
C THR A 157 -9.92 19.24 -2.67
N TYR A 158 -10.34 19.62 -1.47
CA TYR A 158 -11.55 19.12 -0.83
C TYR A 158 -12.32 20.26 -0.19
N ASP A 159 -13.60 20.39 -0.47
CA ASP A 159 -14.45 21.46 0.10
C ASP A 159 -15.22 21.04 1.35
N GLY A 160 -15.00 19.81 1.83
CA GLY A 160 -15.79 19.20 2.90
C GLY A 160 -16.77 18.13 2.39
N THR A 161 -17.11 18.16 1.10
CA THR A 161 -18.08 17.28 0.44
C THR A 161 -17.55 16.66 -0.85
N THR A 162 -16.92 17.47 -1.71
CA THR A 162 -16.46 17.08 -3.04
C THR A 162 -14.95 17.15 -3.09
N GLU A 163 -14.36 16.12 -3.68
CA GLU A 163 -12.94 16.06 -3.94
C GLU A 163 -12.67 16.35 -5.41
N THR A 164 -11.78 17.30 -5.69
CA THR A 164 -11.41 17.71 -7.04
C THR A 164 -9.94 17.44 -7.28
N ILE A 165 -9.63 16.72 -8.37
CA ILE A 165 -8.25 16.41 -8.74
C ILE A 165 -7.49 17.69 -9.13
N ILE A 166 -6.27 17.84 -8.64
CA ILE A 166 -5.36 18.88 -9.11
C ILE A 166 -4.52 18.28 -10.24
N ALA A 167 -4.94 18.51 -11.48
CA ALA A 167 -4.36 17.86 -12.65
C ALA A 167 -2.83 18.03 -12.73
N GLY A 168 -2.12 16.94 -13.01
CA GLY A 168 -0.66 16.91 -13.14
C GLY A 168 0.12 17.00 -11.82
N GLN A 169 -0.55 17.16 -10.68
CA GLN A 169 0.11 17.21 -9.37
C GLN A 169 0.27 15.81 -8.78
N THR A 170 1.29 15.10 -9.26
CA THR A 170 1.67 13.76 -8.78
C THR A 170 2.98 13.75 -8.00
N ASP A 171 3.75 14.84 -8.03
CA ASP A 171 4.97 14.96 -7.23
C ASP A 171 4.60 15.23 -5.76
N PRO A 172 4.93 14.32 -4.83
CA PRO A 172 4.67 14.56 -3.43
C PRO A 172 5.61 15.63 -2.83
N ALA A 173 6.79 15.89 -3.38
CA ALA A 173 7.81 16.71 -2.73
C ALA A 173 7.69 18.23 -2.99
N SER A 174 6.95 18.65 -4.01
CA SER A 174 6.95 20.05 -4.45
C SER A 174 5.56 20.60 -4.81
N PHE A 175 4.52 20.20 -4.08
CA PHE A 175 3.19 20.71 -4.34
C PHE A 175 3.05 22.16 -3.86
N HIS A 176 2.53 23.04 -4.72
CA HIS A 176 2.26 24.44 -4.40
C HIS A 176 0.75 24.73 -4.47
N PRO A 177 0.12 25.12 -3.36
CA PRO A 177 -1.33 25.41 -3.32
C PRO A 177 -1.66 26.71 -4.07
N THR A 178 -2.78 26.75 -4.78
CA THR A 178 -3.17 27.92 -5.61
C THR A 178 -4.16 28.87 -4.93
N VAL A 179 -4.65 28.52 -3.73
CA VAL A 179 -5.61 29.35 -3.00
C VAL A 179 -5.06 30.75 -2.71
N THR A 180 -5.90 31.75 -2.96
CA THR A 180 -5.60 33.18 -2.75
C THR A 180 -6.72 33.78 -1.89
N ASN A 181 -6.38 34.58 -0.88
CA ASN A 181 -7.35 35.31 -0.06
C ASN A 181 -7.38 36.80 -0.43
N SER A 182 -8.40 37.21 -1.17
CA SER A 182 -8.65 38.60 -1.55
C SER A 182 -9.65 39.33 -0.64
N GLY A 183 -10.11 38.68 0.44
CA GLY A 183 -11.12 39.20 1.36
C GLY A 183 -10.54 39.79 2.65
N SER A 184 -11.43 40.13 3.58
CA SER A 184 -11.10 40.63 4.93
C SER A 184 -11.19 39.56 6.02
N THR A 185 -11.58 38.33 5.68
CA THR A 185 -11.72 37.20 6.61
C THR A 185 -10.84 36.03 6.19
N PRO A 186 -10.36 35.17 7.12
CA PRO A 186 -9.59 33.99 6.77
C PRO A 186 -10.37 33.00 5.89
N ILE A 187 -9.68 32.38 4.93
CA ILE A 187 -10.23 31.31 4.09
C ILE A 187 -9.53 30.00 4.47
N ASN A 188 -10.30 28.94 4.68
CA ASN A 188 -9.76 27.60 4.93
C ASN A 188 -9.88 26.75 3.66
N ALA A 189 -8.74 26.25 3.17
CA ALA A 189 -8.69 25.29 2.08
C ALA A 189 -8.22 23.93 2.61
N ILE A 190 -8.84 22.85 2.15
CA ILE A 190 -8.42 21.49 2.49
C ILE A 190 -7.73 20.88 1.27
N TYR A 191 -6.50 20.44 1.46
CA TYR A 191 -5.74 19.69 0.48
C TYR A 191 -5.67 18.24 0.89
N ARG A 192 -5.80 17.34 -0.08
CA ARG A 192 -5.74 15.90 0.11
C ARG A 192 -4.63 15.31 -0.73
N LEU A 193 -3.91 14.37 -0.13
CA LEU A 193 -2.93 13.53 -0.79
C LEU A 193 -3.46 12.11 -0.79
N LYS A 194 -3.66 11.54 -1.97
CA LYS A 194 -3.90 10.10 -2.11
C LYS A 194 -2.61 9.40 -2.48
N VAL A 195 -2.39 8.24 -1.89
CA VAL A 195 -1.29 7.35 -2.20
C VAL A 195 -1.82 5.93 -2.42
N ALA A 196 -1.21 5.18 -3.34
CA ALA A 196 -1.51 3.78 -3.56
C ALA A 196 -0.24 3.03 -3.96
N TYR A 197 -0.24 1.70 -3.81
CA TYR A 197 0.76 0.87 -4.48
C TYR A 197 0.40 0.72 -5.94
N LYS A 198 1.38 0.84 -6.81
CA LYS A 198 1.28 0.49 -8.22
C LYS A 198 2.08 -0.77 -8.47
N VAL A 199 1.41 -1.79 -9.01
CA VAL A 199 2.05 -3.02 -9.50
C VAL A 199 1.66 -3.20 -10.96
N GLY A 200 2.64 -3.13 -11.85
CA GLY A 200 2.38 -3.03 -13.29
C GLY A 200 1.54 -1.79 -13.61
N THR A 201 0.33 -2.00 -14.13
CA THR A 201 -0.63 -0.92 -14.49
C THR A 201 -1.76 -0.76 -13.47
N LEU A 202 -1.83 -1.60 -12.45
CA LEU A 202 -2.92 -1.63 -11.48
C LEU A 202 -2.53 -0.91 -10.19
N LEU A 203 -3.53 -0.30 -9.54
CA LEU A 203 -3.39 0.41 -8.27
C LEU A 203 -4.07 -0.36 -7.15
N TYR A 204 -3.41 -0.44 -6.00
CA TYR A 204 -3.84 -1.22 -4.85
C TYR A 204 -3.76 -0.40 -3.56
N CYS A 205 -4.67 -0.71 -2.64
CA CYS A 205 -4.68 -0.21 -1.27
C CYS A 205 -4.57 1.32 -1.15
N PRO A 206 -5.47 2.08 -1.81
CA PRO A 206 -5.41 3.53 -1.76
C PRO A 206 -5.66 4.04 -0.34
N GLN A 207 -4.85 5.00 0.08
CA GLN A 207 -4.91 5.66 1.37
C GLN A 207 -4.86 7.17 1.18
N THR A 208 -5.41 7.93 2.14
CA THR A 208 -5.57 9.37 1.99
C THR A 208 -5.15 10.13 3.24
N ALA A 209 -4.46 11.25 3.06
CA ALA A 209 -4.23 12.24 4.11
C ALA A 209 -4.89 13.56 3.73
N SER A 210 -5.37 14.31 4.72
CA SER A 210 -5.94 15.64 4.54
C SER A 210 -5.18 16.67 5.38
N LYS A 211 -5.02 17.87 4.84
CA LYS A 211 -4.47 19.02 5.55
C LYS A 211 -5.33 20.25 5.29
N THR A 212 -5.84 20.84 6.36
CA THR A 212 -6.49 22.15 6.31
C THR A 212 -5.46 23.25 6.48
N VAL A 213 -5.58 24.28 5.64
CA VAL A 213 -4.68 25.42 5.57
C VAL A 213 -5.52 26.68 5.65
N SER A 214 -5.14 27.60 6.53
CA SER A 214 -5.79 28.90 6.66
C SER A 214 -4.98 29.99 5.95
N VAL A 215 -5.60 30.66 4.98
CA VAL A 215 -5.03 31.83 4.31
C VAL A 215 -5.61 33.07 4.96
N LEU A 216 -4.77 33.85 5.63
CA LEU A 216 -5.19 35.06 6.33
C LEU A 216 -5.38 36.23 5.35
N PRO A 217 -6.26 37.19 5.66
CA PRO A 217 -6.46 38.37 4.83
C PRO A 217 -5.24 39.28 4.84
N ARG A 218 -5.07 40.11 3.80
CA ARG A 218 -4.01 41.11 3.75
C ARG A 218 -4.17 42.13 4.88
N PRO A 219 -3.09 42.50 5.58
CA PRO A 219 -3.11 43.68 6.43
C PRO A 219 -3.45 44.93 5.61
N THR A 220 -4.32 45.78 6.15
CA THR A 220 -4.63 47.08 5.52
C THR A 220 -3.44 48.04 5.70
N THR A 221 -3.26 48.94 4.73
CA THR A 221 -2.25 50.00 4.85
C THR A 221 -2.56 50.84 6.09
N PRO A 222 -1.58 51.04 7.00
CA PRO A 222 -1.81 51.85 8.19
C PRO A 222 -2.09 53.31 7.79
N ALA A 223 -3.13 53.90 8.38
CA ALA A 223 -3.38 55.33 8.25
C ALA A 223 -2.45 56.09 9.21
N ILE A 224 -1.50 56.86 8.66
CA ILE A 224 -0.59 57.71 9.45
C ILE A 224 -1.14 59.13 9.44
N THR A 225 -1.56 59.62 10.60
CA THR A 225 -1.90 61.04 10.79
C THR A 225 -0.74 61.74 11.47
N ILE A 226 -0.04 62.61 10.73
CA ILE A 226 0.99 63.48 11.31
C ILE A 226 0.27 64.69 11.93
N GLY A 227 0.32 64.80 13.27
CA GLY A 227 -0.16 66.00 13.95
C GLY A 227 0.66 67.21 13.54
N ASN A 228 0.02 68.29 13.12
CA ASN A 228 0.71 69.55 12.86
C ASN A 228 1.27 70.04 14.21
N PRO A 229 2.60 70.15 14.40
CA PRO A 229 3.13 70.75 15.61
C PRO A 229 2.60 72.18 15.64
N GLY A 230 1.70 72.46 16.57
CA GLY A 230 0.96 73.73 16.61
C GLY A 230 1.91 74.91 16.41
N THR A 231 1.51 75.84 15.54
CA THR A 231 2.16 77.15 15.45
C THR A 231 2.06 77.81 16.82
N SER A 232 3.14 77.76 17.58
CA SER A 232 3.33 78.60 18.77
C SER A 232 3.27 80.05 18.29
N THR A 233 2.16 80.72 18.62
CA THR A 233 2.12 82.19 18.61
C THR A 233 2.88 82.65 19.85
N PHE A 234 4.09 83.17 19.63
CA PHE A 234 4.76 84.06 20.58
C PHE A 234 4.07 85.42 20.61
#